data_AF-A0A9E6EXL8-F1
#
_entry.id   AF-A0A9E6EXL8-F1
#
_cell.length_a   1.000
_cell.length_b   1.000
_cell.length_c   1.000
_cell.angle_alpha   90.00
_cell.angle_beta   90.00
_cell.angle_gamma   90.00
#
_symmetry.space_group_name_H-M   'P 1'
#
loop_
_entity.id
_entity.type
_entity.pdbx_description
1 polymer ?
#
loop_
_entity_poly.entity_id
_entity_poly.type
_entity_poly.pdbx_seq_one_letter_code
_entity_poly.pdbx_strand_id
1 'polypeptide(L)'
;MMKNVEKDEIFGFIRPGIDVHTLGINTVAKMIEECGFRVIICDSVLADAITNISKLDNISFLSNWIISNKITRLGFSYRLDPQDAQICFGKVYSQLRDNKHFCEQGGTINQIYFSGLPEACYRIESEYDKQIPFFIGGETQIETLRKLGIPEVFITPTITEGSKYDDERIMFAQNIIKSGEYKYLMPNDRFKYQNFGTEKDTLVERVSNNKKKGFPPLMRVHVG
;
A
#
# COMPACT_ATOMS: atom_id res chain seq x y z
N MET A 1 -10.65 17.95 -10.92
CA MET A 1 -10.06 18.40 -9.64
C MET A 1 -10.51 17.43 -8.57
N MET A 2 -9.58 16.88 -7.79
CA MET A 2 -9.93 15.97 -6.69
C MET A 2 -10.67 16.75 -5.61
N LYS A 3 -11.85 16.27 -5.20
CA LYS A 3 -12.67 16.96 -4.19
C LYS A 3 -12.03 16.78 -2.81
N ASN A 4 -11.80 17.89 -2.11
CA ASN A 4 -11.34 17.87 -0.72
C ASN A 4 -12.27 17.03 0.14
N VAL A 5 -11.69 16.39 1.16
CA VAL A 5 -12.40 15.57 2.13
C VAL A 5 -13.19 16.47 3.08
N GLU A 6 -14.45 16.10 3.33
CA GLU A 6 -15.35 16.76 4.27
C GLU A 6 -15.34 16.01 5.62
N LYS A 7 -15.64 16.70 6.73
CA LYS A 7 -15.39 16.20 8.11
C LYS A 7 -16.15 14.91 8.46
N ASP A 8 -17.27 14.65 7.80
CA ASP A 8 -18.12 13.49 7.99
C ASP A 8 -17.83 12.32 7.03
N GLU A 9 -16.83 12.47 6.15
CA GLU A 9 -16.42 11.40 5.26
C GLU A 9 -15.75 10.23 6.02
N ILE A 10 -16.03 9.02 5.54
CA ILE A 10 -15.59 7.76 6.15
C ILE A 10 -14.76 7.00 5.13
N PHE A 11 -13.53 6.66 5.51
CA PHE A 11 -12.60 5.89 4.70
C PHE A 11 -12.80 4.39 4.93
N GLY A 12 -13.02 3.66 3.85
CA GLY A 12 -13.01 2.20 3.81
C GLY A 12 -11.74 1.71 3.13
N PHE A 13 -11.06 0.72 3.70
CA PHE A 13 -9.95 0.03 3.04
C PHE A 13 -10.25 -1.44 2.83
N ILE A 14 -10.09 -1.88 1.58
CA ILE A 14 -10.32 -3.26 1.15
C ILE A 14 -9.07 -3.84 0.49
N ARG A 15 -8.92 -5.15 0.59
CA ARG A 15 -7.90 -5.96 -0.08
C ARG A 15 -8.46 -7.36 -0.35
N PRO A 16 -7.94 -8.10 -1.35
CA PRO A 16 -8.23 -9.53 -1.43
C PRO A 16 -7.51 -10.29 -0.31
N GLY A 17 -8.11 -11.39 0.13
CA GLY A 17 -7.60 -12.26 1.20
C GLY A 17 -6.21 -12.83 0.92
N ILE A 18 -5.89 -13.11 -0.35
CA ILE A 18 -4.58 -13.62 -0.79
C ILE A 18 -3.43 -12.63 -0.54
N ASP A 19 -3.73 -11.32 -0.50
CA ASP A 19 -2.72 -10.30 -0.24
C ASP A 19 -2.66 -9.98 1.24
N VAL A 20 -1.70 -10.55 1.95
CA VAL A 20 -1.55 -10.39 3.41
C VAL A 20 -0.88 -9.08 3.82
N HIS A 21 -0.45 -8.24 2.88
CA HIS A 21 0.26 -7.01 3.18
C HIS A 21 -0.70 -5.96 3.76
N THR A 22 -0.62 -5.74 5.07
CA THR A 22 -1.52 -4.81 5.78
C THR A 22 -0.80 -3.61 6.39
N LEU A 23 0.54 -3.62 6.48
CA LEU A 23 1.30 -2.53 7.08
C LEU A 23 0.99 -1.16 6.47
N GLY A 24 0.91 -1.09 5.13
CA GLY A 24 0.57 0.16 4.42
C GLY A 24 -0.84 0.66 4.77
N ILE A 25 -1.83 -0.24 4.75
CA ILE A 25 -3.23 0.07 5.10
C ILE A 25 -3.30 0.60 6.53
N ASN A 26 -2.67 -0.10 7.49
CA ASN A 26 -2.69 0.28 8.90
C ASN A 26 -2.00 1.62 9.16
N THR A 27 -0.90 1.88 8.47
CA THR A 27 -0.16 3.15 8.58
C THR A 27 -1.01 4.32 8.08
N VAL A 28 -1.61 4.17 6.90
CA VAL A 28 -2.49 5.20 6.32
C VAL A 28 -3.75 5.40 7.17
N ALA A 29 -4.37 4.31 7.63
CA ALA A 29 -5.53 4.36 8.51
C ALA A 29 -5.25 5.21 9.76
N LYS A 30 -4.14 4.93 10.44
CA LYS A 30 -3.74 5.69 11.63
C LYS A 30 -3.52 7.18 11.34
N MET A 31 -2.87 7.52 10.22
CA MET A 31 -2.68 8.94 9.85
C MET A 31 -4.02 9.65 9.58
N ILE A 32 -4.96 8.97 8.93
CA ILE A 32 -6.29 9.52 8.66
C ILE A 32 -7.08 9.70 9.97
N GLU A 33 -7.00 8.74 10.90
CA GLU A 33 -7.61 8.83 12.22
C GLU A 33 -7.00 9.95 13.08
N GLU A 34 -5.69 10.14 13.02
CA GLU A 34 -4.99 11.27 13.66
C GLU A 34 -5.46 12.62 13.11
N CYS A 35 -5.86 12.69 11.83
CA CYS A 35 -6.48 13.87 11.23
C CYS A 35 -7.97 14.05 11.61
N GLY A 36 -8.54 13.13 12.40
CA GLY A 36 -9.89 13.21 12.93
C GLY A 36 -10.98 12.59 12.06
N PHE A 37 -10.61 11.79 11.05
CA PHE A 37 -11.57 11.09 10.19
C PHE A 37 -11.76 9.63 10.63
N ARG A 38 -12.93 9.06 10.31
CA ARG A 38 -13.20 7.66 10.62
C ARG A 38 -12.64 6.75 9.53
N VAL A 39 -11.96 5.69 9.95
CA VAL A 39 -11.44 4.64 9.07
C VAL A 39 -12.02 3.29 9.42
N ILE A 40 -12.28 2.46 8.41
CA ILE A 40 -12.80 1.11 8.55
C ILE A 40 -12.03 0.21 7.58
N ILE A 41 -11.39 -0.82 8.11
CA ILE A 41 -10.63 -1.79 7.33
C ILE A 41 -11.45 -3.07 7.22
N CYS A 42 -11.49 -3.69 6.04
CA CYS A 42 -12.19 -4.95 5.84
C CYS A 42 -11.63 -6.06 6.74
N ASP A 43 -12.51 -6.90 7.27
CA ASP A 43 -12.12 -8.12 7.96
C ASP A 43 -11.71 -9.23 6.98
N SER A 44 -11.33 -10.39 7.51
CA SER A 44 -10.93 -11.55 6.69
C SER A 44 -12.08 -12.09 5.83
N VAL A 45 -13.32 -12.04 6.33
CA VAL A 45 -14.50 -12.56 5.61
C VAL A 45 -14.76 -11.73 4.37
N LEU A 46 -14.74 -10.40 4.52
CA LEU A 46 -14.89 -9.50 3.38
C LEU A 46 -13.67 -9.61 2.45
N ALA A 47 -12.44 -9.72 2.97
CA ALA A 47 -11.26 -9.89 2.13
C ALA A 47 -11.35 -11.16 1.25
N ASP A 48 -11.87 -12.27 1.78
CA ASP A 48 -12.13 -13.49 1.02
C ASP A 48 -13.22 -13.31 -0.05
N ALA A 49 -14.27 -12.54 0.28
CA ALA A 49 -15.30 -12.16 -0.68
C ALA A 49 -14.72 -11.31 -1.83
N ILE A 50 -13.84 -10.35 -1.52
CA ILE A 50 -13.13 -9.52 -2.51
C ILE A 50 -12.28 -10.38 -3.46
N THR A 51 -11.58 -11.39 -2.95
CA THR A 51 -10.80 -12.33 -3.79
C THR A 51 -11.63 -12.93 -4.92
N ASN A 52 -12.92 -13.18 -4.67
CA ASN A 52 -13.85 -13.79 -5.61
C ASN A 52 -15.06 -12.90 -5.89
N ILE A 53 -14.86 -11.59 -6.06
CA ILE A 53 -15.96 -10.60 -6.12
C ILE A 53 -16.98 -10.85 -7.25
N SER A 54 -16.60 -11.57 -8.31
CA SER A 54 -17.49 -11.92 -9.42
C SER A 54 -18.56 -12.97 -9.06
N LYS A 55 -18.51 -13.59 -7.87
CA LYS A 55 -19.59 -14.47 -7.38
C LYS A 55 -20.75 -13.61 -6.88
N LEU A 56 -21.98 -13.98 -7.26
CA LEU A 56 -23.22 -13.23 -6.96
C LEU A 56 -23.37 -12.85 -5.49
N ASP A 57 -23.04 -13.76 -4.57
CA ASP A 57 -23.19 -13.49 -3.13
C ASP A 57 -22.11 -12.52 -2.60
N ASN A 58 -20.92 -12.52 -3.21
CA ASN A 58 -19.76 -11.78 -2.70
C ASN A 58 -19.90 -10.27 -2.86
N ILE A 59 -20.52 -9.81 -3.94
CA ILE A 59 -20.82 -8.38 -4.10
C ILE A 59 -21.86 -7.90 -3.07
N SER A 60 -22.77 -8.77 -2.64
CA SER A 60 -23.74 -8.41 -1.59
C SER A 60 -23.05 -8.14 -0.25
N PHE A 61 -22.00 -8.91 0.09
CA PHE A 61 -21.18 -8.64 1.29
C PHE A 61 -20.48 -7.28 1.22
N LEU A 62 -19.80 -6.97 0.10
CA LEU A 62 -19.16 -5.66 -0.08
C LEU A 62 -20.18 -4.52 -0.05
N SER A 63 -21.31 -4.70 -0.71
CA SER A 63 -22.38 -3.69 -0.77
C SER A 63 -22.94 -3.39 0.62
N ASN A 64 -23.28 -4.43 1.39
CA ASN A 64 -23.78 -4.29 2.75
C ASN A 64 -22.74 -3.62 3.66
N TRP A 65 -21.46 -3.99 3.51
CA TRP A 65 -20.38 -3.38 4.29
C TRP A 65 -20.23 -1.89 3.98
N ILE A 66 -20.28 -1.47 2.71
CA ILE A 66 -20.22 -0.05 2.30
C ILE A 66 -21.41 0.72 2.89
N ILE A 67 -22.63 0.22 2.69
CA ILE A 67 -23.87 0.92 3.07
C ILE A 67 -23.99 1.03 4.59
N SER A 68 -23.80 -0.07 5.32
CA SER A 68 -23.93 -0.09 6.79
C SER A 68 -22.92 0.82 7.48
N ASN A 69 -21.72 0.94 6.90
CA ASN A 69 -20.67 1.79 7.43
C ASN A 69 -20.67 3.21 6.85
N LYS A 70 -21.51 3.50 5.84
CA LYS A 70 -21.60 4.78 5.13
C LYS A 70 -20.25 5.23 4.56
N ILE A 71 -19.54 4.29 3.92
CA ILE A 71 -18.21 4.55 3.37
C ILE A 71 -18.31 5.51 2.18
N THR A 72 -17.56 6.60 2.24
CA THR A 72 -17.55 7.64 1.20
C THR A 72 -16.24 7.67 0.40
N ARG A 73 -15.15 7.17 0.99
CA ARG A 73 -13.82 7.10 0.36
C ARG A 73 -13.34 5.65 0.41
N LEU A 74 -13.10 5.01 -0.72
CA LEU A 74 -12.75 3.58 -0.76
C LEU A 74 -11.32 3.38 -1.28
N GLY A 75 -10.42 2.82 -0.47
CA GLY A 75 -9.08 2.41 -0.90
C GLY A 75 -9.01 0.92 -1.19
N PHE A 76 -8.47 0.55 -2.35
CA PHE A 76 -8.17 -0.83 -2.73
C PHE A 76 -6.67 -1.05 -2.74
N SER A 77 -6.17 -2.04 -2.00
CA SER A 77 -4.75 -2.39 -1.94
C SER A 77 -4.47 -3.77 -2.53
N TYR A 78 -3.42 -3.87 -3.36
CA TYR A 78 -2.94 -5.12 -3.96
C TYR A 78 -1.44 -5.06 -4.28
N ARG A 79 -0.62 -5.91 -3.66
CA ARG A 79 0.86 -5.87 -3.69
C ARG A 79 1.52 -7.16 -4.23
N LEU A 80 0.75 -8.08 -4.81
CA LEU A 80 1.29 -9.29 -5.44
C LEU A 80 1.64 -9.04 -6.92
N ASP A 81 1.02 -9.73 -7.86
CA ASP A 81 1.27 -9.56 -9.29
C ASP A 81 0.56 -8.30 -9.88
N PRO A 82 1.25 -7.47 -10.69
CA PRO A 82 0.66 -6.28 -11.28
C PRO A 82 -0.50 -6.52 -12.26
N GLN A 83 -0.49 -7.62 -13.00
CA GLN A 83 -1.54 -7.96 -13.94
C GLN A 83 -2.78 -8.48 -13.19
N ASP A 84 -2.57 -9.31 -12.17
CA ASP A 84 -3.66 -9.75 -11.29
C ASP A 84 -4.27 -8.56 -10.53
N ALA A 85 -3.45 -7.61 -10.06
CA ALA A 85 -3.93 -6.39 -9.40
C ALA A 85 -4.90 -5.61 -10.30
N GLN A 86 -4.55 -5.44 -11.57
CA GLN A 86 -5.37 -4.76 -12.57
C GLN A 86 -6.72 -5.48 -12.75
N ILE A 87 -6.68 -6.81 -12.94
CA ILE A 87 -7.89 -7.63 -13.14
C ILE A 87 -8.79 -7.60 -11.90
N CYS A 88 -8.20 -7.76 -10.70
CA CYS A 88 -8.94 -7.74 -9.44
C CYS A 88 -9.58 -6.38 -9.18
N PHE A 89 -8.83 -5.29 -9.35
CA PHE A 89 -9.37 -3.94 -9.21
C PHE A 89 -10.51 -3.68 -10.20
N GLY A 90 -10.32 -4.03 -11.49
CA GLY A 90 -11.35 -3.83 -12.50
C GLY A 90 -12.64 -4.59 -12.22
N LYS A 91 -12.55 -5.83 -11.72
CA LYS A 91 -13.72 -6.60 -11.27
C LYS A 91 -14.45 -5.90 -10.12
N VAL A 92 -13.73 -5.41 -9.11
CA VAL A 92 -14.34 -4.67 -7.99
C VAL A 92 -14.98 -3.38 -8.49
N TYR A 93 -14.27 -2.61 -9.31
CA TYR A 93 -14.76 -1.34 -9.85
C TYR A 93 -16.03 -1.52 -10.69
N SER A 94 -16.04 -2.51 -11.59
CA SER A 94 -17.25 -2.86 -12.37
C SER A 94 -18.40 -3.24 -11.45
N GLN A 95 -18.19 -4.10 -10.46
CA GLN A 95 -19.24 -4.49 -9.53
C GLN A 95 -19.79 -3.30 -8.72
N LEU A 96 -18.94 -2.37 -8.30
CA LEU A 96 -19.38 -1.14 -7.63
C LEU A 96 -20.22 -0.26 -8.56
N ARG A 97 -19.83 -0.15 -9.83
CA ARG A 97 -20.58 0.58 -10.87
C ARG A 97 -21.93 -0.06 -11.16
N ASP A 98 -21.95 -1.36 -11.39
CA ASP A 98 -23.16 -2.12 -11.76
C ASP A 98 -24.19 -2.11 -10.63
N ASN A 99 -23.73 -2.05 -9.37
CA ASN A 99 -24.57 -1.99 -8.17
C ASN A 99 -24.78 -0.55 -7.65
N LYS A 100 -24.43 0.48 -8.43
CA LYS A 100 -24.72 1.91 -8.16
C LYS A 100 -24.16 2.44 -6.83
N HIS A 101 -22.96 2.03 -6.46
CA HIS A 101 -22.32 2.47 -5.21
C HIS A 101 -21.73 3.88 -5.26
N PHE A 102 -21.52 4.44 -6.44
CA PHE A 102 -20.96 5.79 -6.60
C PHE A 102 -22.01 6.89 -6.44
N CYS A 103 -21.61 8.05 -5.91
CA CYS A 103 -22.49 9.19 -5.66
C CYS A 103 -23.23 9.66 -6.93
N GLU A 104 -22.58 9.65 -8.10
CA GLU A 104 -23.22 9.99 -9.38
C GLU A 104 -24.33 9.00 -9.80
N GLN A 105 -24.39 7.83 -9.15
CA GLN A 105 -25.41 6.80 -9.35
C GLN A 105 -26.43 6.73 -8.19
N GLY A 106 -26.32 7.64 -7.21
CA GLY A 106 -27.14 7.65 -5.99
C GLY A 106 -26.57 6.82 -4.83
N GLY A 107 -25.34 6.32 -4.95
CA GLY A 107 -24.62 5.61 -3.90
C GLY A 107 -23.89 6.54 -2.92
N THR A 108 -22.97 5.97 -2.15
CA THR A 108 -22.25 6.68 -1.08
C THR A 108 -20.79 6.98 -1.41
N ILE A 109 -20.19 6.34 -2.42
CA ILE A 109 -18.76 6.48 -2.72
C ILE A 109 -18.49 7.71 -3.59
N ASN A 110 -17.66 8.60 -3.07
CA ASN A 110 -17.25 9.88 -3.64
C ASN A 110 -15.96 9.71 -4.44
N GLN A 111 -15.06 8.86 -3.95
CA GLN A 111 -13.75 8.63 -4.52
C GLN A 111 -13.27 7.22 -4.19
N ILE A 112 -12.71 6.55 -5.19
CA ILE A 112 -11.96 5.30 -5.02
C ILE A 112 -10.47 5.56 -5.27
N TYR A 113 -9.62 4.85 -4.54
CA TYR A 113 -8.17 4.93 -4.60
C TYR A 113 -7.58 3.55 -4.83
N PHE A 114 -6.42 3.49 -5.48
CA PHE A 114 -5.68 2.25 -5.68
C PHE A 114 -4.31 2.31 -5.00
N SER A 115 -3.80 1.21 -4.47
CA SER A 115 -2.41 1.12 -4.00
C SER A 115 -1.83 -0.24 -4.33
N GLY A 116 -0.62 -0.25 -4.86
CA GLY A 116 0.05 -1.48 -5.26
C GLY A 116 1.48 -1.27 -5.72
N LEU A 117 2.02 -2.25 -6.44
CA LEU A 117 3.33 -2.12 -7.06
C LEU A 117 3.32 -1.01 -8.13
N PRO A 118 4.47 -0.34 -8.39
CA PRO A 118 4.53 0.75 -9.37
C PRO A 118 3.95 0.40 -10.74
N GLU A 119 4.26 -0.79 -11.26
CA GLU A 119 3.72 -1.27 -12.53
C GLU A 119 2.18 -1.39 -12.50
N ALA A 120 1.62 -1.90 -11.40
CA ALA A 120 0.17 -2.03 -11.24
C ALA A 120 -0.50 -0.65 -11.26
N CYS A 121 0.08 0.31 -10.54
CA CYS A 121 -0.40 1.68 -10.49
C CYS A 121 -0.42 2.35 -11.88
N TYR A 122 0.64 2.17 -12.69
CA TYR A 122 0.65 2.72 -14.05
C TYR A 122 -0.37 2.06 -14.97
N ARG A 123 -0.62 0.75 -14.80
CA ARG A 123 -1.70 0.04 -15.52
C ARG A 123 -3.07 0.61 -15.19
N ILE A 124 -3.37 0.80 -13.90
CA ILE A 124 -4.62 1.44 -13.44
C ILE A 124 -4.72 2.87 -13.95
N GLU A 125 -3.65 3.66 -13.89
CA GLU A 125 -3.66 5.03 -14.40
C GLU A 125 -4.05 5.09 -15.89
N SER A 126 -3.47 4.20 -16.69
CA SER A 126 -3.74 4.11 -18.13
C SER A 126 -5.14 3.60 -18.45
N GLU A 127 -5.69 2.67 -17.66
CA GLU A 127 -7.00 2.06 -17.92
C GLU A 127 -8.16 2.99 -17.55
N TYR A 128 -7.98 3.83 -16.53
CA TYR A 128 -9.04 4.69 -15.99
C TYR A 128 -8.79 6.18 -16.27
N ASP A 129 -8.04 6.52 -17.33
CA ASP A 129 -7.78 7.89 -17.78
C ASP A 129 -7.39 8.86 -16.64
N LYS A 130 -6.53 8.40 -15.73
CA LYS A 130 -6.06 9.17 -14.54
C LYS A 130 -7.16 9.58 -13.55
N GLN A 131 -8.36 9.02 -13.64
CA GLN A 131 -9.48 9.35 -12.73
C GLN A 131 -9.33 8.71 -11.35
N ILE A 132 -8.50 7.66 -11.24
CA ILE A 132 -8.28 6.90 -10.01
C ILE A 132 -6.92 7.31 -9.42
N PRO A 133 -6.86 8.08 -8.33
CA PRO A 133 -5.61 8.36 -7.65
C PRO A 133 -5.02 7.05 -7.10
N PHE A 134 -3.72 6.85 -7.30
CA PHE A 134 -3.03 5.63 -6.89
C PHE A 134 -1.85 5.91 -5.95
N PHE A 135 -1.36 4.92 -5.21
CA PHE A 135 -0.19 5.04 -4.33
C PHE A 135 0.83 3.96 -4.67
N ILE A 136 2.01 4.38 -5.13
CA ILE A 136 3.10 3.48 -5.59
C ILE A 136 4.00 3.02 -4.44
N GLY A 137 3.95 3.73 -3.30
CA GLY A 137 4.87 3.56 -2.19
C GLY A 137 6.09 4.46 -2.34
N GLY A 138 6.48 5.08 -1.23
CA GLY A 138 7.57 6.04 -1.17
C GLY A 138 7.13 7.49 -1.03
N GLU A 139 5.82 7.75 -1.09
CA GLU A 139 5.23 9.04 -0.73
C GLU A 139 5.51 9.37 0.74
N THR A 140 5.76 10.65 1.03
CA THR A 140 5.79 11.15 2.42
C THR A 140 4.39 11.07 3.04
N GLN A 141 4.33 11.19 4.36
CA GLN A 141 3.05 11.24 5.09
C GLN A 141 2.17 12.39 4.59
N ILE A 142 2.76 13.57 4.40
CA ILE A 142 2.06 14.76 3.92
C ILE A 142 1.59 14.60 2.47
N GLU A 143 2.43 14.06 1.59
CA GLU A 143 2.04 13.76 0.21
C GLU A 143 0.88 12.77 0.17
N THR A 144 0.90 11.75 1.03
CA THR A 144 -0.16 10.76 1.14
C THR A 144 -1.48 11.41 1.54
N LEU A 145 -1.51 12.22 2.61
CA LEU A 145 -2.73 12.89 3.08
C LEU A 145 -3.27 13.89 2.06
N ARG A 146 -2.40 14.67 1.41
CA ARG A 146 -2.80 15.57 0.32
C ARG A 146 -3.40 14.81 -0.86
N LYS A 147 -2.82 13.66 -1.24
CA LYS A 147 -3.31 12.80 -2.32
C LYS A 147 -4.60 12.06 -1.96
N LEU A 148 -4.88 11.86 -0.68
CA LEU A 148 -6.20 11.44 -0.21
C LEU A 148 -7.24 12.57 -0.25
N GLY A 149 -6.78 13.82 -0.38
CA GLY A 149 -7.62 15.02 -0.42
C GLY A 149 -7.91 15.60 0.95
N ILE A 150 -7.15 15.22 1.99
CA ILE A 150 -7.30 15.75 3.34
C ILE A 150 -6.77 17.19 3.37
N PRO A 151 -7.62 18.18 3.70
CA PRO A 151 -7.18 19.57 3.82
C PRO A 151 -6.09 19.77 4.87
N GLU A 152 -5.14 20.68 4.62
CA GLU A 152 -4.02 20.95 5.53
C GLU A 152 -4.48 21.37 6.94
N VAL A 153 -5.64 22.01 7.05
CA VAL A 153 -6.25 22.40 8.33
C VAL A 153 -6.56 21.20 9.26
N PHE A 154 -6.69 19.99 8.71
CA PHE A 154 -6.90 18.77 9.49
C PHE A 154 -5.61 17.98 9.75
N ILE A 155 -4.49 18.34 9.10
CA ILE A 155 -3.22 17.63 9.30
C ILE A 155 -2.59 18.09 10.61
N THR A 156 -2.27 17.14 11.48
CA THR A 156 -1.73 17.47 12.81
C THR A 156 -0.27 17.94 12.75
N PRO A 157 0.18 18.76 13.72
CA PRO A 157 1.59 19.13 13.83
C PRO A 157 2.50 17.92 13.99
N THR A 158 2.07 16.87 14.69
CA THR A 158 2.84 15.63 14.89
C THR A 158 3.20 14.96 13.57
N ILE A 159 2.25 14.85 12.64
CA ILE A 159 2.49 14.30 11.30
C ILE A 159 3.45 15.20 10.51
N THR A 160 3.29 16.52 10.65
CA THR A 160 4.12 17.52 9.96
C THR A 160 5.58 17.48 10.45
N GLU A 161 5.79 17.36 11.76
CA GLU A 161 7.10 17.21 12.39
C GLU A 161 7.75 15.86 12.06
N GLY A 162 6.97 14.77 12.03
CA GLY A 162 7.43 13.46 11.58
C GLY A 162 7.96 13.49 10.15
N SER A 163 7.26 14.21 9.24
CA SER A 163 7.72 14.41 7.86
C SER A 163 9.07 15.12 7.80
N LYS A 164 9.33 16.09 8.67
CA LYS A 164 10.62 16.81 8.69
C LYS A 164 11.79 15.89 9.00
N TYR A 165 11.63 14.94 9.92
CA TYR A 165 12.66 13.95 10.22
C TYR A 165 12.97 13.05 9.01
N ASP A 166 11.93 12.62 8.29
CA ASP A 166 12.12 11.84 7.06
C ASP A 166 12.81 12.66 5.96
N ASP A 167 12.48 13.94 5.82
CA ASP A 167 13.14 14.86 4.89
C ASP A 167 14.64 15.01 5.23
N GLU A 168 14.98 15.18 6.52
CA GLU A 168 16.37 15.24 6.97
C GLU A 168 17.14 13.95 6.66
N ARG A 169 16.51 12.78 6.81
CA ARG A 169 17.10 11.49 6.41
C ARG A 169 17.32 11.38 4.91
N ILE A 170 16.37 11.83 4.10
CA ILE A 170 16.54 11.85 2.63
C ILE A 170 17.67 12.80 2.25
N MET A 171 17.74 14.00 2.83
CA MET A 171 18.82 14.95 2.60
C MET A 171 20.18 14.35 2.96
N PHE A 172 20.27 13.68 4.12
CA PHE A 172 21.48 12.98 4.54
C PHE A 172 21.89 11.90 3.52
N ALA A 173 20.95 11.07 3.07
CA ALA A 173 21.23 10.03 2.07
C ALA A 173 21.69 10.62 0.73
N GLN A 174 21.04 11.69 0.27
CA GLN A 174 21.43 12.41 -0.95
C GLN A 174 22.85 12.98 -0.83
N ASN A 175 23.20 13.53 0.34
CA ASN A 175 24.55 14.03 0.59
C ASN A 175 25.60 12.92 0.52
N ILE A 176 25.33 11.74 1.11
CA ILE A 176 26.21 10.58 0.98
C ILE A 176 26.37 10.17 -0.49
N ILE A 177 25.27 10.05 -1.24
CA ILE A 177 25.32 9.65 -2.66
C ILE A 177 26.12 10.66 -3.48
N LYS A 178 25.88 11.96 -3.28
CA LYS A 178 26.59 13.04 -3.98
C LYS A 178 28.07 13.08 -3.63
N SER A 179 28.42 12.86 -2.36
CA SER A 179 29.83 12.84 -1.91
C SER A 179 30.63 11.70 -2.57
N GLY A 180 29.97 10.60 -2.94
CA GLY A 180 30.61 9.41 -3.48
C GLY A 180 31.43 8.63 -2.44
N GLU A 181 31.50 9.06 -1.18
CA GLU A 181 32.33 8.46 -0.13
C GLU A 181 32.02 6.98 0.10
N TYR A 182 30.75 6.60 -0.06
CA TYR A 182 30.28 5.22 0.05
C TYR A 182 30.97 4.25 -0.93
N LYS A 183 31.55 4.76 -2.02
CA LYS A 183 32.29 3.93 -3.00
C LYS A 183 33.64 3.46 -2.47
N TYR A 184 34.20 4.13 -1.46
CA TYR A 184 35.44 3.71 -0.79
C TYR A 184 35.18 2.69 0.33
N LEU A 185 33.93 2.51 0.75
CA LEU A 185 33.51 1.48 1.70
C LEU A 185 33.18 0.20 0.95
N MET A 186 34.15 -0.71 0.87
CA MET A 186 33.94 -2.01 0.25
C MET A 186 33.01 -2.87 1.11
N PRO A 187 32.03 -3.58 0.50
CA PRO A 187 31.20 -4.51 1.24
C PRO A 187 32.07 -5.63 1.83
N ASN A 188 31.68 -6.12 3.01
CA ASN A 188 32.32 -7.30 3.59
C ASN A 188 32.24 -8.48 2.61
N ASP A 189 33.37 -9.16 2.44
CA ASP A 189 33.47 -10.30 1.53
C ASP A 189 32.76 -11.55 2.11
N ARG A 190 31.51 -11.74 1.66
CA ARG A 190 30.63 -12.84 2.05
C ARG A 190 30.82 -14.10 1.18
N PHE A 191 31.53 -14.01 0.05
CA PHE A 191 31.59 -15.01 -1.02
C PHE A 191 32.64 -16.10 -0.81
N LYS A 192 32.64 -16.81 0.34
CA LYS A 192 33.74 -17.77 0.64
C LYS A 192 33.29 -19.16 1.07
N TYR A 193 32.57 -19.88 0.22
CA TYR A 193 32.52 -21.34 0.30
C TYR A 193 32.31 -21.96 -1.07
N GLN A 194 32.76 -23.20 -1.22
CA GLN A 194 32.93 -23.90 -2.50
C GLN A 194 31.69 -23.89 -3.40
N ASN A 195 30.50 -24.03 -2.82
CA ASN A 195 29.25 -24.18 -3.56
C ASN A 195 28.43 -22.89 -3.66
N PHE A 196 28.91 -21.74 -3.16
CA PHE A 196 28.13 -20.49 -3.13
C PHE A 196 27.66 -20.08 -4.54
N GLY A 197 26.35 -19.84 -4.70
CA GLY A 197 25.74 -19.39 -5.94
C GLY A 197 25.63 -20.45 -7.03
N THR A 198 25.99 -21.71 -6.75
CA THR A 198 25.85 -22.83 -7.68
C THR A 198 24.54 -23.59 -7.43
N GLU A 199 24.18 -24.53 -8.31
CA GLU A 199 23.05 -25.44 -8.08
C GLU A 199 23.23 -26.34 -6.83
N LYS A 200 24.47 -26.46 -6.34
CA LYS A 200 24.80 -27.20 -5.10
C LYS A 200 24.81 -26.31 -3.87
N ASP A 201 24.46 -25.03 -4.00
CA ASP A 201 24.44 -24.09 -2.87
C ASP A 201 23.33 -24.47 -1.88
N THR A 202 23.73 -24.88 -0.68
CA THR A 202 22.77 -25.23 0.37
C THR A 202 22.61 -24.13 1.41
N LEU A 203 21.40 -24.00 1.94
CA LEU A 203 21.11 -23.11 3.06
C LEU A 203 21.98 -23.43 4.29
N VAL A 204 22.26 -24.71 4.53
CA VAL A 204 23.07 -25.17 5.67
C VAL A 204 24.51 -24.70 5.55
N GLU A 205 25.13 -24.84 4.37
CA GLU A 205 26.49 -24.32 4.12
C GLU A 205 26.53 -22.81 4.26
N ARG A 206 25.51 -22.11 3.76
CA ARG A 206 25.42 -20.65 3.83
C ARG A 206 25.33 -20.14 5.28
N VAL A 207 24.48 -20.74 6.11
CA VAL A 207 24.36 -20.41 7.54
C VAL A 207 25.64 -20.77 8.29
N SER A 208 26.22 -21.92 8.01
CA SER A 208 27.46 -22.39 8.66
C SER A 208 28.65 -21.49 8.34
N ASN A 209 28.82 -21.09 7.09
CA ASN A 209 29.85 -20.15 6.66
C ASN A 209 29.68 -18.76 7.32
N ASN A 210 28.45 -18.25 7.39
CA ASN A 210 28.20 -16.97 8.05
C ASN A 210 28.47 -17.01 9.55
N LYS A 211 28.05 -18.07 10.25
CA LYS A 211 28.38 -18.25 11.68
C LYS A 211 29.89 -18.29 11.90
N LYS A 212 30.64 -19.05 11.09
CA LYS A 212 32.11 -19.14 11.18
C LYS A 212 32.81 -17.79 11.05
N LYS A 213 32.25 -16.88 10.25
CA LYS A 213 32.80 -15.54 10.02
C LYS A 213 32.23 -14.45 10.93
N GLY A 214 31.36 -14.80 11.88
CA GLY A 214 30.70 -13.82 12.75
C GLY A 214 29.76 -12.87 12.02
N PHE A 215 29.27 -13.24 10.83
CA PHE A 215 28.26 -12.45 10.13
C PHE A 215 26.87 -12.65 10.75
N PRO A 216 26.01 -11.62 10.77
CA PRO A 216 24.64 -11.75 11.25
C PRO A 216 23.85 -12.80 10.42
N PRO A 217 22.82 -13.43 11.00
CA PRO A 217 22.00 -14.41 10.31
C PRO A 217 21.39 -13.85 9.02
N LEU A 218 21.45 -14.64 7.94
CA LEU A 218 21.11 -14.26 6.56
C LEU A 218 19.62 -14.08 6.27
N MET A 219 18.77 -14.64 7.11
CA MET A 219 17.34 -14.68 6.82
C MET A 219 16.72 -13.37 7.26
N ARG A 220 16.42 -12.52 6.28
CA ARG A 220 15.38 -11.52 6.44
C ARG A 220 14.07 -12.20 6.07
N VAL A 221 13.22 -12.48 7.04
CA VAL A 221 11.83 -12.81 6.71
C VAL A 221 11.18 -11.50 6.27
N HIS A 222 10.73 -11.43 5.03
CA HIS A 222 9.85 -10.36 4.60
C HIS A 222 8.43 -10.75 5.04
N VAL A 223 8.11 -10.46 6.29
CA VAL A 223 6.71 -10.45 6.76
C VAL A 223 6.23 -9.02 6.55
N GLY A 224 5.29 -8.86 5.62
CA GLY A 224 4.60 -7.59 5.38
C GLY A 224 3.56 -7.28 6.42
#